data_AF-A0A2M7SD95-F1
#
_entry.id   AF-A0A2M7SD95-F1
#
_cell.length_a   1.000
_cell.length_b   1.000
_cell.length_c   1.000
_cell.angle_alpha   90.00
_cell.angle_beta   90.00
_cell.angle_gamma   90.00
#
_symmetry.space_group_name_H-M   'P 1'
#
loop_
_entity.id
_entity.type
_entity.pdbx_description
1 polymer ?
#
loop_
_entity_poly.entity_id
_entity_poly.type
_entity_poly.pdbx_seq_one_letter_code
_entity_poly.pdbx_strand_id
1 'polypeptide(L)'
;MIQYKKFLIRILQGNSDSNISFMEMCLLLDRMNFDERIRGSHHIFTRDDIAEILNLQPKGAKAKPYQVKQVRNIILKHKLGGKNV
;
A
#
# COMPACT_ATOMS: atom_id res chain seq x y z
N MET A 1 13.10 -10.54 -2.70
CA MET A 1 11.88 -11.38 -2.85
C MET A 1 11.20 -11.73 -1.52
N ILE A 2 11.87 -12.37 -0.55
CA ILE A 2 11.22 -12.89 0.68
C ILE A 2 10.56 -11.80 1.55
N GLN A 3 11.21 -10.65 1.72
CA GLN A 3 10.70 -9.57 2.58
C GLN A 3 9.40 -8.95 2.02
N TYR A 4 9.30 -8.82 0.70
CA TYR A 4 8.09 -8.32 0.03
C TYR A 4 6.89 -9.24 0.19
N LYS A 5 7.07 -10.55 -0.06
CA LYS A 5 5.99 -11.53 0.12
C LYS A 5 5.45 -11.53 1.55
N LYS A 6 6.37 -11.50 2.54
CA LYS A 6 6.00 -11.45 3.96
C LYS A 6 5.20 -10.18 4.29
N PHE A 7 5.62 -9.03 3.79
CA PHE A 7 4.90 -7.78 4.01
C PHE A 7 3.54 -7.76 3.32
N LEU A 8 3.44 -8.24 2.07
CA LEU A 8 2.17 -8.36 1.35
C LEU A 8 1.19 -9.27 2.10
N ILE A 9 1.62 -10.46 2.55
CA ILE A 9 0.80 -11.37 3.36
C ILE A 9 0.31 -10.68 4.62
N ARG A 10 1.19 -9.94 5.31
CA ARG A 10 0.83 -9.20 6.53
C ARG A 10 -0.25 -8.14 6.28
N ILE A 11 -0.18 -7.43 5.16
CA ILE A 11 -1.21 -6.47 4.75
C ILE A 11 -2.53 -7.19 4.45
N LEU A 12 -2.48 -8.29 3.69
CA LEU A 12 -3.66 -9.08 3.30
C LEU A 12 -4.38 -9.70 4.49
N GLN A 13 -3.65 -10.14 5.52
CA GLN A 13 -4.21 -10.71 6.75
C GLN A 13 -5.02 -9.68 7.56
N GLY A 14 -4.73 -8.39 7.46
CA GLY A 14 -5.48 -7.34 8.16
C GLY A 14 -5.29 -7.26 9.68
N ASN A 15 -4.63 -8.25 10.31
CA ASN A 15 -4.41 -8.29 11.76
C ASN A 15 -3.39 -7.25 12.27
N SER A 16 -2.72 -6.54 11.36
CA SER A 16 -1.63 -5.60 11.66
C SER A 16 -1.92 -4.15 11.25
N ASP A 17 -3.16 -3.78 10.90
CA ASP A 17 -3.48 -2.45 10.34
C ASP A 17 -2.95 -1.28 11.19
N SER A 18 -2.94 -1.40 12.52
CA SER A 18 -2.44 -0.36 13.44
C SER A 18 -0.92 -0.34 13.62
N ASN A 19 -0.20 -1.27 13.00
CA ASN A 19 1.24 -1.45 13.17
C ASN A 19 1.99 -1.62 11.85
N ILE A 20 1.63 -0.87 10.83
CA ILE A 20 2.32 -0.84 9.54
C ILE A 20 3.20 0.41 9.43
N SER A 21 4.45 0.24 9.00
CA SER A 21 5.31 1.36 8.61
C SER A 21 4.73 2.05 7.38
N PHE A 22 4.62 3.38 7.43
CA PHE A 22 4.16 4.15 6.27
C PHE A 22 5.08 3.93 5.07
N MET A 23 6.39 3.88 5.32
CA MET A 23 7.38 3.75 4.27
C MET A 23 7.38 2.35 3.62
N GLU A 24 7.16 1.29 4.41
CA GLU A 24 7.01 -0.06 3.83
C GLU A 24 5.75 -0.16 2.95
N MET A 25 4.67 0.53 3.33
CA MET A 25 3.44 0.60 2.52
C MET A 25 3.67 1.35 1.20
N CYS A 26 4.44 2.43 1.20
CA CYS A 26 4.80 3.16 -0.02
C CYS A 26 5.64 2.28 -0.96
N LEU A 27 6.66 1.56 -0.43
CA LEU A 27 7.45 0.61 -1.22
C LEU A 27 6.63 -0.54 -1.79
N LEU A 28 5.57 -0.97 -1.08
CA LEU A 28 4.67 -2.00 -1.60
C LEU A 28 3.93 -1.49 -2.84
N LEU A 29 3.42 -0.26 -2.80
CA LEU A 29 2.68 0.36 -3.90
C LEU A 29 3.59 0.65 -5.10
N ASP A 30 4.78 1.19 -4.85
CA ASP A 30 5.82 1.39 -5.88
C ASP A 30 6.13 0.08 -6.63
N ARG A 31 6.35 -1.02 -5.90
CA ARG A 31 6.56 -2.35 -6.52
C ARG A 31 5.34 -2.94 -7.22
N MET A 32 4.15 -2.40 -6.95
CA MET A 32 2.92 -2.75 -7.68
C MET A 32 2.68 -1.79 -8.87
N ASN A 33 3.70 -1.03 -9.24
CA ASN A 33 3.73 -0.07 -10.34
C ASN A 33 2.72 1.06 -10.17
N PHE A 34 2.46 1.50 -8.94
CA PHE A 34 1.75 2.77 -8.72
C PHE A 34 2.73 3.93 -8.87
N ASP A 35 2.33 4.96 -9.61
CA ASP A 35 3.03 6.24 -9.66
C ASP A 35 2.78 7.03 -8.38
N GLU A 36 3.85 7.58 -7.80
CA GLU A 36 3.78 8.39 -6.60
C GLU A 36 3.95 9.89 -6.91
N ARG A 37 3.03 10.70 -6.40
CA ARG A 37 3.15 12.15 -6.37
C ARG A 37 3.04 12.67 -4.94
N ILE A 38 4.02 13.45 -4.52
CA ILE A 38 4.05 14.04 -3.17
C ILE A 38 3.56 15.49 -3.21
N ARG A 39 2.65 15.84 -2.29
CA ARG A 39 2.18 17.22 -2.05
C ARG A 39 2.13 17.51 -0.55
N GLY A 40 3.15 18.21 -0.05
CA GLY A 40 3.31 18.40 1.40
C GLY A 40 3.57 17.05 2.07
N SER A 41 2.76 16.69 3.07
CA SER A 41 2.85 15.37 3.73
C SER A 41 1.99 14.28 3.06
N HIS A 42 1.28 14.62 1.98
CA HIS A 42 0.42 13.66 1.28
C HIS A 42 1.18 12.97 0.16
N HIS A 43 1.07 11.64 0.11
CA HIS A 43 1.58 10.76 -0.93
C HIS A 43 0.39 10.24 -1.73
N ILE A 44 0.28 10.67 -2.98
CA ILE A 44 -0.82 10.32 -3.87
C ILE A 44 -0.31 9.22 -4.80
N PHE A 45 -0.98 8.07 -4.80
CA PHE A 45 -0.66 6.95 -5.67
C PHE A 45 -1.75 6.71 -6.70
N THR A 46 -1.34 6.55 -7.96
CA THR A 46 -2.21 6.28 -9.12
C THR A 46 -1.63 5.16 -9.97
N ARG A 47 -2.48 4.48 -10.75
CA ARG A 47 -2.02 3.51 -11.75
C ARG A 47 -3.02 3.47 -12.90
N ASP A 48 -2.55 3.47 -14.15
CA ASP A 48 -3.40 3.66 -15.33
C ASP A 48 -4.55 2.65 -15.48
N ASP A 49 -4.36 1.42 -14.99
CA ASP A 49 -5.36 0.34 -15.02
C ASP A 49 -6.20 0.23 -13.74
N ILE A 50 -6.03 1.16 -12.78
CA ILE A 50 -6.78 1.22 -11.51
C ILE A 50 -7.45 2.58 -11.37
N ALA A 51 -8.78 2.59 -11.34
CA ALA A 51 -9.55 3.83 -11.22
C ALA A 51 -9.41 4.52 -9.84
N GLU A 52 -9.11 3.77 -8.78
CA GLU A 52 -8.96 4.30 -7.43
C GLU A 52 -7.64 5.05 -7.23
N ILE A 53 -7.74 6.29 -6.78
CA ILE A 53 -6.60 7.10 -6.33
C ILE A 53 -6.41 6.93 -4.82
N LEU A 54 -5.21 6.56 -4.41
CA LEU A 54 -4.84 6.46 -3.00
C LEU A 54 -4.19 7.77 -2.54
N ASN A 55 -4.79 8.50 -1.60
CA ASN A 55 -4.18 9.67 -0.98
C ASN A 55 -3.77 9.34 0.46
N LEU A 56 -2.50 9.04 0.63
CA LEU A 56 -1.93 8.52 1.87
C LEU A 56 -1.17 9.63 2.61
N GLN A 57 -1.13 9.52 3.94
CA GLN A 57 -0.47 10.51 4.78
C GLN A 57 0.08 9.80 6.01
N PRO A 58 1.37 9.97 6.34
CA PRO A 58 1.96 9.34 7.50
C PRO A 58 1.36 9.88 8.81
N LYS A 59 1.36 9.03 9.84
CA LYS A 59 1.20 9.43 11.25
C LYS A 59 2.53 9.10 11.95
N GLY A 60 3.45 10.07 11.95
CA GLY A 60 4.84 9.80 12.34
C GLY A 60 5.46 8.75 11.40
N ALA A 61 6.05 7.70 11.94
CA ALA A 61 6.61 6.60 11.13
C ALA A 61 5.57 5.59 10.61
N LYS A 62 4.31 5.67 11.06
CA LYS A 62 3.28 4.64 10.79
C LYS A 62 2.23 5.08 9.78
N ALA A 63 1.69 4.11 9.05
CA ALA A 63 0.46 4.30 8.28
C ALA A 63 -0.74 4.42 9.23
N LYS A 64 -1.78 5.13 8.78
CA LYS A 64 -3.06 5.14 9.50
C LYS A 64 -3.80 3.82 9.26
N PRO A 65 -4.45 3.19 10.25
CA PRO A 65 -5.08 1.87 10.07
C PRO A 65 -6.08 1.81 8.90
N TYR A 66 -6.86 2.87 8.71
CA TYR A 66 -7.81 2.95 7.60
C TYR A 66 -7.12 3.01 6.23
N GLN A 67 -5.92 3.61 6.15
CA GLN A 67 -5.14 3.66 4.90
C GLN A 67 -4.60 2.27 4.56
N VAL A 68 -4.16 1.51 5.56
CA VAL A 68 -3.77 0.11 5.36
C VAL A 68 -4.95 -0.71 4.84
N LYS A 69 -6.14 -0.52 5.42
CA LYS A 69 -7.37 -1.16 4.93
C LYS A 69 -7.71 -0.74 3.50
N GLN A 70 -7.56 0.53 3.14
CA GLN A 70 -7.77 1.01 1.76
C GLN A 70 -6.81 0.33 0.78
N VAL A 71 -5.51 0.29 1.10
CA VAL A 71 -4.50 -0.38 0.28
C VAL A 71 -4.82 -1.87 0.12
N ARG A 72 -5.14 -2.58 1.21
CA ARG A 72 -5.56 -3.99 1.16
C ARG A 72 -6.78 -4.19 0.25
N ASN A 73 -7.79 -3.33 0.35
CA ASN A 73 -9.00 -3.46 -0.47
C ASN A 73 -8.69 -3.31 -1.96
N ILE A 74 -7.82 -2.39 -2.34
CA ILE A 74 -7.38 -2.22 -3.74
C ILE A 74 -6.61 -3.47 -4.22
N ILE A 75 -5.69 -3.98 -3.41
CA ILE A 75 -4.94 -5.21 -3.72
C ILE A 75 -5.90 -6.38 -3.97
N LEU A 76 -6.88 -6.57 -3.09
CA LEU A 76 -7.87 -7.66 -3.22
C LEU A 76 -8.78 -7.46 -4.43
N LYS A 77 -9.30 -6.24 -4.64
CA LYS A 77 -10.22 -5.93 -5.74
C LYS A 77 -9.58 -6.17 -7.11
N HIS A 78 -8.33 -5.74 -7.27
CA HIS A 78 -7.59 -5.83 -8.54
C HIS A 78 -6.66 -7.06 -8.63
N LYS A 79 -6.73 -7.96 -7.65
CA LYS A 79 -5.92 -9.20 -7.56
C LYS A 79 -4.41 -8.92 -7.73
N LEU A 80 -3.93 -7.84 -7.11
CA LEU A 80 -2.53 -7.42 -7.19
C LEU A 80 -1.64 -8.36 -6.36
N GLY A 81 -0.43 -8.62 -6.85
CA GLY A 81 0.52 -9.52 -6.19
C GLY A 81 0.38 -11.01 -6.56
N GLY A 82 -0.48 -11.35 -7.53
CA GLY A 82 -0.68 -12.73 -8.02
C GLY A 82 0.17 -13.14 -9.24
N LYS A 83 0.90 -12.20 -9.86
CA LYS A 83 1.81 -12.49 -10.99
C LYS A 83 3.23 -12.12 -10.57
N ASN A 84 4.12 -13.10 -10.55
CA ASN A 84 5.56 -13.01 -10.21
C ASN A 84 5.88 -12.80 -8.73
N VAL A 85 5.42 -13.74 -7.90
CA VAL A 85 6.04 -14.04 -6.61
C VAL A 85 6.71 -15.39 -6.64
#